data_AF-A0A3C1X685-F1
#
_entry.id   AF-A0A3C1X685-F1
#
_cell.length_a   1.000
_cell.length_b   1.000
_cell.length_c   1.000
_cell.angle_alpha   90.00
_cell.angle_beta   90.00
_cell.angle_gamma   90.00
#
_symmetry.space_group_name_H-M   'P 1'
#
loop_
_entity.id
_entity.type
_entity.pdbx_description
1 polymer ?
#
loop_
_entity_poly.entity_id
_entity_poly.type
_entity_poly.pdbx_seq_one_letter_code
_entity_poly.pdbx_strand_id
1 'polypeptide(L)'
;MSHGKSTDISVREVSISFEPVPYRAPLKFGGRVVSSGWLVNAEVTVESRDGRRAGGFGSMPVGNVWAWPSAVLEPDQTERAMKEFSCEVGRLFQDSDICGHPLEIDAAAAAEYPQLASRTVAALGLPEAPPILAQLVSASPVDAAVHDAYGRLHQLNAFDTLSRDFCNQDLSAYLDDRFRGEYADRYTLRAPVSALPLYHLVGALDPLTSADGGNRPSDSLPWTLGEWILADELTHLKIKLNGDQLDWDVERVLAIERVAL
;
A
#
# COMPACT_ATOMS: atom_id res chain seq x y z
N MET A 1 27.07 17.88 -9.43
CA MET A 1 26.90 16.50 -8.95
C MET A 1 27.08 16.53 -7.46
N SER A 2 25.98 16.50 -6.71
CA SER A 2 26.04 16.38 -5.24
C SER A 2 26.90 15.17 -4.92
N HIS A 3 27.97 15.35 -4.15
CA HIS A 3 28.75 14.22 -3.65
C HIS A 3 27.83 13.50 -2.65
N GLY A 4 27.44 12.26 -2.96
CA GLY A 4 26.50 11.49 -2.14
C GLY A 4 26.91 11.48 -0.67
N LYS A 5 25.93 11.40 0.23
CA LYS A 5 26.16 11.41 1.67
C LYS A 5 26.78 10.10 2.15
N SER A 6 27.47 10.15 3.28
CA SER A 6 27.98 8.96 3.97
C SER A 6 26.86 8.01 4.41
N THR A 7 25.64 8.53 4.54
CA THR A 7 24.44 7.77 4.92
C THR A 7 23.80 7.03 3.75
N ASP A 8 24.23 7.26 2.50
CA ASP A 8 23.69 6.59 1.32
C ASP A 8 23.89 5.08 1.38
N ILE A 9 22.95 4.37 0.75
CA ILE A 9 22.91 2.91 0.68
C ILE A 9 22.83 2.43 -0.77
N SER A 10 23.23 1.18 -0.98
CA SER A 10 22.87 0.39 -2.16
C SER A 10 22.01 -0.80 -1.72
N VAL A 11 21.05 -1.17 -2.56
CA VAL A 11 20.27 -2.41 -2.38
C VAL A 11 21.15 -3.59 -2.78
N ARG A 12 21.11 -4.67 -1.97
CA ARG A 12 21.96 -5.86 -2.19
C ARG A 12 21.15 -7.10 -2.48
N GLU A 13 20.06 -7.30 -1.75
CA GLU A 13 19.22 -8.48 -1.86
C GLU A 13 17.77 -8.03 -1.76
N VAL A 14 16.91 -8.60 -2.60
CA VAL A 14 15.46 -8.40 -2.52
C VAL A 14 14.77 -9.76 -2.66
N SER A 15 13.94 -10.10 -1.68
CA SER A 15 13.10 -11.29 -1.71
C SER A 15 11.64 -10.88 -1.72
N ILE A 16 10.86 -11.45 -2.65
CA ILE A 16 9.42 -11.22 -2.76
C ILE A 16 8.70 -12.52 -2.42
N SER A 17 7.72 -12.44 -1.54
CA SER A 17 6.83 -13.55 -1.20
C SER A 17 5.37 -13.10 -1.21
N PHE A 18 4.47 -14.08 -1.29
CA PHE A 18 3.03 -13.82 -1.34
C PHE A 18 2.31 -14.58 -0.25
N GLU A 19 1.41 -13.91 0.45
CA GLU A 19 0.62 -14.49 1.52
C GLU A 19 -0.88 -14.46 1.16
N PRO A 20 -1.57 -15.61 1.09
CA PRO A 20 -2.99 -15.64 0.85
C PRO A 20 -3.75 -15.20 2.11
N VAL A 21 -4.66 -14.25 1.96
CA VAL A 21 -5.48 -13.72 3.04
C VAL A 21 -6.95 -14.01 2.76
N PRO A 22 -7.52 -15.11 3.30
CA PRO A 22 -8.96 -15.33 3.24
C PRO A 22 -9.66 -14.29 4.12
N TYR A 23 -10.70 -13.66 3.58
CA TYR A 23 -11.48 -12.72 4.37
C TYR A 23 -12.46 -13.48 5.25
N ARG A 24 -12.70 -12.95 6.46
CA ARG A 24 -13.68 -13.50 7.40
C ARG A 24 -15.08 -13.55 6.80
N ALA A 25 -15.44 -12.53 6.03
CA ALA A 25 -16.68 -12.44 5.26
C ALA A 25 -16.42 -11.69 3.94
N PRO A 26 -17.21 -11.94 2.88
CA PRO A 26 -17.05 -11.24 1.61
C PRO A 26 -17.26 -9.73 1.76
N LEU A 27 -16.38 -8.95 1.13
CA LEU A 27 -16.43 -7.49 1.12
C LEU A 27 -16.83 -7.00 -0.28
N LYS A 28 -17.81 -6.09 -0.38
CA LYS A 28 -18.10 -5.39 -1.64
C LYS A 28 -17.21 -4.15 -1.77
N PHE A 29 -16.31 -4.15 -2.75
CA PHE A 29 -15.37 -3.07 -3.03
C PHE A 29 -15.29 -2.77 -4.53
N GLY A 30 -15.43 -1.50 -4.92
CA GLY A 30 -15.35 -1.10 -6.34
C GLY A 30 -16.38 -1.79 -7.24
N GLY A 31 -17.58 -2.07 -6.73
CA GLY A 31 -18.64 -2.79 -7.46
C GLY A 31 -18.46 -4.31 -7.52
N ARG A 32 -17.34 -4.87 -7.03
CA ARG A 32 -17.07 -6.31 -7.01
C ARG A 32 -17.15 -6.87 -5.59
N VAL A 33 -17.48 -8.14 -5.45
CA VAL A 33 -17.43 -8.87 -4.17
C VAL A 33 -16.12 -9.64 -4.11
N VAL A 34 -15.37 -9.48 -3.03
CA VAL A 34 -14.06 -10.08 -2.81
C VAL A 34 -14.12 -10.88 -1.51
N SER A 35 -13.74 -12.16 -1.55
CA SER A 35 -13.72 -13.05 -0.38
C SER A 35 -12.31 -13.42 0.09
N SER A 36 -11.29 -12.99 -0.64
CA SER A 36 -9.89 -13.21 -0.31
C SER A 36 -9.02 -12.22 -1.08
N GLY A 37 -7.82 -11.97 -0.57
CA GLY A 37 -6.78 -11.26 -1.29
C GLY A 37 -5.43 -11.91 -1.08
N TRP A 38 -4.39 -11.25 -1.59
CA TRP A 38 -3.02 -11.62 -1.31
C TRP A 38 -2.25 -10.41 -0.82
N LEU A 39 -1.32 -10.64 0.10
CA LEU A 39 -0.26 -9.68 0.39
C LEU A 39 0.95 -9.98 -0.50
N VAL A 40 1.62 -8.92 -0.91
CA VAL A 40 2.99 -8.96 -1.42
C VAL A 40 3.88 -8.52 -0.28
N ASN A 41 4.82 -9.38 0.11
CA ASN A 41 5.80 -9.12 1.17
C ASN A 41 7.18 -8.99 0.52
N ALA A 42 7.90 -7.93 0.85
CA ALA A 42 9.26 -7.70 0.41
C ALA A 42 10.22 -7.67 1.61
N GLU A 43 11.29 -8.45 1.52
CA GLU A 43 12.44 -8.39 2.41
C GLU A 43 13.63 -7.84 1.63
N VAL A 44 14.28 -6.81 2.17
CA VAL A 44 15.39 -6.12 1.49
C VAL A 44 16.60 -6.06 2.40
N THR A 45 17.78 -6.38 1.86
CA THR A 45 19.07 -6.08 2.50
C THR A 45 19.70 -4.88 1.80
N VAL A 46 20.11 -3.87 2.58
CA VAL A 46 20.84 -2.69 2.11
C VAL A 46 22.24 -2.65 2.70
N GLU A 47 23.15 -1.94 2.04
CA GLU A 47 24.52 -1.72 2.50
C GLU A 47 24.91 -0.26 2.35
N SER A 48 25.44 0.37 3.41
CA SER A 48 26.00 1.73 3.34
C SER A 48 27.40 1.75 2.75
N ARG A 49 27.86 2.96 2.41
CA ARG A 49 29.23 3.22 1.91
C ARG A 49 30.35 2.70 2.82
N ASP A 50 30.10 2.62 4.13
CA ASP A 50 31.04 2.09 5.13
C ASP A 50 30.95 0.57 5.34
N GLY A 51 30.12 -0.12 4.55
CA GLY A 51 29.95 -1.58 4.58
C GLY A 51 29.00 -2.11 5.64
N ARG A 52 28.32 -1.25 6.42
CA ARG A 52 27.27 -1.71 7.34
C ARG A 52 26.06 -2.19 6.55
N ARG A 53 25.40 -3.24 7.06
CA ARG A 53 24.19 -3.81 6.45
C ARG A 53 23.01 -3.79 7.41
N ALA A 54 21.82 -3.67 6.84
CA ALA A 54 20.56 -3.83 7.56
C ALA A 54 19.50 -4.45 6.66
N GLY A 55 18.60 -5.19 7.27
CA GLY A 55 17.40 -5.72 6.62
C GLY A 55 16.19 -4.84 6.91
N GLY A 56 15.27 -4.77 5.95
CA GLY A 56 13.98 -4.11 6.09
C GLY A 56 12.86 -4.95 5.49
N PHE A 57 11.63 -4.64 5.91
CA PHE A 57 10.43 -5.35 5.51
C PHE A 57 9.34 -4.38 5.06
N GLY A 58 8.63 -4.75 3.99
CA GLY A 58 7.48 -4.03 3.47
C GLY A 58 6.38 -5.00 3.05
N SER A 59 5.13 -4.60 3.24
CA SER A 59 3.96 -5.43 2.89
C SER A 59 2.82 -4.57 2.37
N MET A 60 2.15 -5.02 1.32
CA MET A 60 0.97 -4.38 0.76
C MET A 60 0.02 -5.42 0.16
N PRO A 61 -1.31 -5.25 0.27
CA PRO A 61 -2.24 -6.03 -0.53
C PRO A 61 -2.00 -5.84 -2.02
N VAL A 62 -2.10 -6.93 -2.82
CA VAL A 62 -2.03 -6.84 -4.28
C VAL A 62 -3.06 -5.85 -4.83
N GLY A 63 -4.28 -5.84 -4.27
CA GLY A 63 -5.25 -4.77 -4.53
C GLY A 63 -5.72 -4.64 -5.99
N ASN A 64 -5.55 -5.68 -6.81
CA ASN A 64 -5.80 -5.66 -8.26
C ASN A 64 -7.23 -5.24 -8.64
N VAL A 65 -8.23 -5.64 -7.85
CA VAL A 65 -9.64 -5.26 -8.11
C VAL A 65 -9.86 -3.74 -8.11
N TRP A 66 -9.04 -2.99 -7.38
CA TRP A 66 -9.12 -1.53 -7.30
C TRP A 66 -8.03 -0.82 -8.10
N ALA A 67 -6.80 -1.32 -8.03
CA ALA A 67 -5.68 -0.70 -8.72
C ALA A 67 -5.74 -0.96 -10.24
N TRP A 68 -6.39 -2.04 -10.66
CA TRP A 68 -6.58 -2.44 -12.05
C TRP A 68 -7.99 -2.99 -12.33
N PRO A 69 -9.02 -2.15 -12.34
CA PRO A 69 -10.41 -2.55 -12.58
C PRO A 69 -10.68 -2.76 -14.08
N SER A 70 -9.96 -3.69 -14.71
CA SER A 70 -10.07 -3.95 -16.15
C SER A 70 -11.49 -4.41 -16.55
N ALA A 71 -11.92 -3.97 -17.73
CA ALA A 71 -13.15 -4.40 -18.39
C ALA A 71 -12.95 -5.62 -19.30
N VAL A 72 -11.70 -6.01 -19.55
CA VAL A 72 -11.33 -7.10 -20.50
C VAL A 72 -10.52 -8.21 -19.87
N LEU A 73 -9.91 -7.97 -18.69
CA LEU A 73 -9.20 -8.97 -17.90
C LEU A 73 -10.03 -9.37 -16.68
N GLU A 74 -9.99 -10.66 -16.38
CA GLU A 74 -10.54 -11.20 -15.15
C GLU A 74 -9.66 -10.85 -13.93
N PRO A 75 -10.22 -10.78 -12.71
CA PRO A 75 -9.46 -10.50 -11.48
C PRO A 75 -8.20 -11.36 -11.33
N ASP A 76 -8.28 -12.67 -11.58
CA ASP A 76 -7.12 -13.56 -11.42
C ASP A 76 -5.99 -13.25 -12.40
N GLN A 77 -6.31 -12.73 -13.60
CA GLN A 77 -5.30 -12.33 -14.58
C GLN A 77 -4.58 -11.06 -14.13
N THR A 78 -5.31 -10.06 -13.65
CA THR A 78 -4.73 -8.81 -13.11
C THR A 78 -3.94 -9.07 -11.83
N GLU A 79 -4.42 -9.96 -10.95
CA GLU A 79 -3.70 -10.38 -9.75
C GLU A 79 -2.36 -11.03 -10.10
N ARG A 80 -2.37 -12.01 -11.02
CA ARG A 80 -1.16 -12.69 -11.49
C ARG A 80 -0.17 -11.69 -12.09
N ALA A 81 -0.64 -10.75 -12.90
CA ALA A 81 0.20 -9.75 -13.52
C ALA A 81 0.84 -8.81 -12.50
N MET A 82 0.09 -8.35 -11.50
CA MET A 82 0.62 -7.50 -10.43
C MET A 82 1.62 -8.24 -9.53
N LYS A 83 1.42 -9.53 -9.27
CA LYS A 83 2.40 -10.37 -8.55
C LYS A 83 3.70 -10.52 -9.34
N GLU A 84 3.61 -10.84 -10.64
CA GLU A 84 4.79 -10.93 -11.52
C GLU A 84 5.53 -9.59 -11.61
N PHE A 85 4.79 -8.49 -11.76
CA PHE A 85 5.37 -7.15 -11.76
C PHE A 85 6.11 -6.86 -10.45
N SER A 86 5.57 -7.28 -9.29
CA SER A 86 6.24 -7.10 -7.99
C SER A 86 7.57 -7.86 -7.90
N CYS A 87 7.62 -9.09 -8.43
CA CYS A 87 8.87 -9.87 -8.53
C CYS A 87 9.91 -9.15 -9.39
N GLU A 88 9.48 -8.62 -10.54
CA GLU A 88 10.37 -7.89 -11.45
C GLU A 88 10.83 -6.54 -10.87
N VAL A 89 9.98 -5.84 -10.11
CA VAL A 89 10.41 -4.66 -9.35
C VAL A 89 11.49 -5.05 -8.33
N GLY A 90 11.32 -6.16 -7.63
CA GLY A 90 12.36 -6.65 -6.72
C GLY A 90 13.71 -6.87 -7.41
N ARG A 91 13.70 -7.49 -8.61
CA ARG A 91 14.91 -7.65 -9.45
C ARG A 91 15.48 -6.30 -9.87
N LEU A 92 14.64 -5.38 -10.32
CA LEU A 92 15.05 -4.04 -10.73
C LEU A 92 15.77 -3.28 -9.60
N PHE A 93 15.28 -3.36 -8.36
CA PHE A 93 15.96 -2.75 -7.21
C PHE A 93 17.28 -3.46 -6.89
N GLN A 94 17.30 -4.80 -6.93
CA GLN A 94 18.50 -5.59 -6.63
C GLN A 94 19.64 -5.37 -7.64
N ASP A 95 19.30 -5.25 -8.92
CA ASP A 95 20.26 -5.10 -10.02
C ASP A 95 20.69 -3.63 -10.23
N SER A 96 20.17 -2.70 -9.41
CA SER A 96 20.50 -1.29 -9.48
C SER A 96 21.87 -1.00 -8.88
N ASP A 97 22.72 -0.30 -9.64
CA ASP A 97 24.03 0.20 -9.17
C ASP A 97 23.92 1.54 -8.40
N ILE A 98 22.70 2.01 -8.12
CA ILE A 98 22.49 3.28 -7.44
C ILE A 98 22.93 3.18 -5.98
N CYS A 99 23.68 4.19 -5.55
CA CYS A 99 24.04 4.39 -4.16
C CYS A 99 23.54 5.78 -3.75
N GLY A 100 22.47 5.83 -2.96
CA GLY A 100 21.77 7.07 -2.63
C GLY A 100 20.83 6.93 -1.43
N HIS A 101 20.03 7.97 -1.20
CA HIS A 101 18.91 7.92 -0.26
C HIS A 101 17.77 7.08 -0.85
N PRO A 102 16.93 6.38 -0.05
CA PRO A 102 15.77 5.62 -0.54
C PRO A 102 14.92 6.35 -1.59
N LEU A 103 14.61 7.64 -1.39
CA LEU A 103 13.88 8.46 -2.37
C LEU A 103 14.53 8.55 -3.76
N GLU A 104 15.87 8.55 -3.85
CA GLU A 104 16.58 8.58 -5.14
C GLU A 104 16.59 7.21 -5.81
N ILE A 105 16.74 6.15 -5.00
CA ILE A 105 16.70 4.77 -5.47
C ILE A 105 15.31 4.48 -6.06
N ASP A 106 14.25 4.84 -5.34
CA ASP A 106 12.87 4.66 -5.80
C ASP A 106 12.57 5.51 -7.04
N ALA A 107 12.91 6.80 -7.04
CA ALA A 107 12.65 7.67 -8.19
C ALA A 107 13.32 7.16 -9.48
N ALA A 108 14.53 6.59 -9.37
CA ALA A 108 15.20 5.98 -10.50
C ALA A 108 14.56 4.65 -10.93
N ALA A 109 14.14 3.80 -9.98
CA ALA A 109 13.42 2.57 -10.30
C ALA A 109 12.05 2.87 -10.96
N ALA A 110 11.31 3.85 -10.44
CA ALA A 110 10.00 4.24 -10.93
C ALA A 110 10.02 4.74 -12.38
N ALA A 111 11.14 5.30 -12.84
CA ALA A 111 11.32 5.70 -14.23
C ALA A 111 11.29 4.50 -15.21
N GLU A 112 11.61 3.30 -14.74
CA GLU A 112 11.65 2.06 -15.53
C GLU A 112 10.31 1.27 -15.50
N TYR A 113 9.36 1.67 -14.64
CA TYR A 113 8.10 0.94 -14.46
C TYR A 113 7.25 0.82 -15.74
N PRO A 114 7.11 1.86 -16.60
CA PRO A 114 6.34 1.72 -17.83
C PRO A 114 6.92 0.68 -18.80
N GLN A 115 8.24 0.62 -18.92
CA GLN A 115 8.94 -0.38 -19.72
C GLN A 115 8.78 -1.76 -19.10
N LEU A 116 8.90 -1.86 -17.78
CA LEU A 116 8.68 -3.11 -17.07
C LEU A 116 7.24 -3.62 -17.24
N ALA A 117 6.25 -2.74 -17.15
CA ALA A 117 4.83 -3.07 -17.32
C ALA A 117 4.58 -3.64 -18.72
N SER A 118 5.20 -3.04 -19.73
CA SER A 118 5.15 -3.52 -21.12
C SER A 118 5.76 -4.92 -21.27
N ARG A 119 6.87 -5.21 -20.57
CA ARG A 119 7.49 -6.55 -20.55
C ARG A 119 6.61 -7.58 -19.83
N THR A 120 6.05 -7.22 -18.67
CA THR A 120 5.16 -8.12 -17.90
C THR A 120 3.98 -8.58 -18.74
N VAL A 121 3.35 -7.66 -19.49
CA VAL A 121 2.16 -8.04 -20.28
C VAL A 121 2.50 -8.80 -21.54
N ALA A 122 3.65 -8.51 -22.17
CA ALA A 122 4.17 -9.32 -23.27
C ALA A 122 4.49 -10.75 -22.81
N ALA A 123 5.15 -10.90 -21.64
CA ALA A 123 5.50 -12.21 -21.07
C ALA A 123 4.26 -13.03 -20.69
N LEU A 124 3.19 -12.37 -20.21
CA LEU A 124 1.95 -13.01 -19.81
C LEU A 124 0.91 -13.12 -20.93
N GLY A 125 1.17 -12.57 -22.12
CA GLY A 125 0.25 -12.56 -23.25
C GLY A 125 -1.04 -11.79 -22.97
N LEU A 126 -0.97 -10.70 -22.20
CA LEU A 126 -2.12 -9.89 -21.82
C LEU A 126 -2.37 -8.75 -22.82
N PRO A 127 -3.63 -8.45 -23.16
CA PRO A 127 -3.99 -7.38 -24.10
C PRO A 127 -3.89 -5.95 -23.52
N GLU A 128 -3.67 -5.82 -22.21
CA GLU A 128 -3.71 -4.56 -21.47
C GLU A 128 -2.56 -4.52 -20.47
N ALA A 129 -1.87 -3.38 -20.36
CA ALA A 129 -0.81 -3.12 -19.38
C ALA A 129 -1.39 -2.69 -18.02
N PRO A 130 -0.72 -2.99 -16.88
CA PRO A 130 -1.15 -2.48 -15.58
C PRO A 130 -1.20 -0.94 -15.62
N PRO A 131 -2.28 -0.30 -15.17
CA PRO A 131 -2.34 1.14 -14.99
C PRO A 131 -1.22 1.62 -14.06
N ILE A 132 -0.88 2.92 -14.14
CA ILE A 132 0.16 3.52 -13.28
C ILE A 132 -0.10 3.20 -11.80
N LEU A 133 -1.36 3.27 -11.35
CA LEU A 133 -1.73 2.93 -9.98
C LEU A 133 -1.36 1.49 -9.61
N ALA A 134 -1.64 0.52 -10.48
CA ALA A 134 -1.27 -0.88 -10.26
C ALA A 134 0.24 -1.09 -10.22
N GLN A 135 0.99 -0.38 -11.07
CA GLN A 135 2.45 -0.41 -11.04
C GLN A 135 2.99 0.09 -9.70
N LEU A 136 2.50 1.24 -9.22
CA LEU A 136 2.91 1.83 -7.94
C LEU A 136 2.52 0.94 -6.74
N VAL A 137 1.31 0.36 -6.74
CA VAL A 137 0.88 -0.57 -5.68
C VAL A 137 1.78 -1.79 -5.63
N SER A 138 2.07 -2.41 -6.77
CA SER A 138 2.96 -3.58 -6.87
C SER A 138 4.40 -3.27 -6.44
N ALA A 139 4.88 -2.04 -6.65
CA ALA A 139 6.21 -1.62 -6.25
C ALA A 139 6.33 -1.25 -4.76
N SER A 140 5.25 -0.75 -4.16
CA SER A 140 5.25 -0.18 -2.81
C SER A 140 5.81 -1.08 -1.68
N PRO A 141 5.71 -2.42 -1.70
CA PRO A 141 6.35 -3.25 -0.67
C PRO A 141 7.88 -3.13 -0.71
N VAL A 142 8.48 -3.07 -1.89
CA VAL A 142 9.95 -2.97 -2.05
C VAL A 142 10.42 -1.60 -1.58
N ASP A 143 9.74 -0.53 -2.01
CA ASP A 143 10.01 0.84 -1.55
C ASP A 143 9.93 0.96 -0.01
N ALA A 144 8.84 0.46 0.58
CA ALA A 144 8.67 0.45 2.03
C ALA A 144 9.77 -0.35 2.74
N ALA A 145 10.18 -1.50 2.20
CA ALA A 145 11.25 -2.32 2.76
C ALA A 145 12.62 -1.62 2.69
N VAL A 146 12.91 -0.88 1.61
CA VAL A 146 14.14 -0.09 1.47
C VAL A 146 14.17 1.02 2.52
N HIS A 147 13.05 1.73 2.72
CA HIS A 147 12.92 2.76 3.76
C HIS A 147 13.06 2.18 5.18
N ASP A 148 12.45 1.02 5.46
CA ASP A 148 12.60 0.32 6.74
C ASP A 148 14.05 -0.10 6.98
N ALA A 149 14.71 -0.67 5.98
CA ALA A 149 16.12 -1.07 6.05
C ALA A 149 17.03 0.13 6.32
N TYR A 150 16.77 1.27 5.66
CA TYR A 150 17.52 2.52 5.84
C TYR A 150 17.38 3.08 7.27
N GLY A 151 16.15 3.16 7.78
CA GLY A 151 15.89 3.57 9.16
C GLY A 151 16.64 2.67 10.16
N ARG A 152 16.51 1.35 10.00
CA ARG A 152 17.18 0.36 10.86
C ARG A 152 18.71 0.47 10.82
N LEU A 153 19.29 0.67 9.64
CA LEU A 153 20.73 0.86 9.46
C LEU A 153 21.27 2.03 10.28
N HIS A 154 20.50 3.12 10.33
CA HIS A 154 20.85 4.33 11.07
C HIS A 154 20.29 4.35 12.51
N GLN A 155 19.62 3.27 12.93
CA GLN A 155 18.97 3.14 14.24
C GLN A 155 17.94 4.26 14.50
N LEU A 156 17.22 4.63 13.45
CA LEU A 156 16.19 5.67 13.47
C LEU A 156 14.87 5.12 12.96
N ASN A 157 13.77 5.80 13.30
CA ASN A 157 12.53 5.61 12.57
C ASN A 157 12.76 6.05 11.10
N ALA A 158 12.20 5.32 10.13
CA ALA A 158 12.35 5.67 8.72
C ALA A 158 11.90 7.11 8.40
N PHE A 159 10.86 7.62 9.07
CA PHE A 159 10.40 9.01 8.91
C PHE A 159 11.41 10.05 9.44
N ASP A 160 12.28 9.68 10.38
CA ASP A 160 13.37 10.52 10.89
C ASP A 160 14.56 10.62 9.93
N THR A 161 14.56 9.79 8.90
CA THR A 161 15.56 9.83 7.83
C THR A 161 15.16 10.70 6.64
N LEU A 162 14.00 11.36 6.69
CA LEU A 162 13.47 12.19 5.61
C LEU A 162 13.94 13.66 5.65
N SER A 163 14.98 13.95 6.43
CA SER A 163 15.51 15.29 6.64
C SER A 163 16.68 15.61 5.71
N ARG A 164 17.08 16.88 5.68
CA ARG A 164 18.26 17.37 4.94
C ARG A 164 19.58 16.70 5.33
N ASP A 165 19.64 16.11 6.52
CA ASP A 165 20.85 15.45 7.02
C ASP A 165 21.09 14.14 6.25
N PHE A 166 20.01 13.50 5.79
CA PHE A 166 20.02 12.20 5.10
C PHE A 166 19.69 12.31 3.61
N CYS A 167 18.72 13.13 3.20
CA CYS A 167 18.31 13.28 1.81
C CYS A 167 19.34 14.11 1.01
N ASN A 168 19.77 13.60 -0.15
CA ASN A 168 20.72 14.31 -1.02
C ASN A 168 20.09 15.46 -1.82
N GLN A 169 18.78 15.41 -2.02
CA GLN A 169 17.99 16.40 -2.76
C GLN A 169 16.81 16.87 -1.91
N ASP A 170 16.34 18.10 -2.16
CA ASP A 170 15.09 18.59 -1.60
C ASP A 170 13.87 18.05 -2.39
N LEU A 171 12.67 18.32 -1.90
CA LEU A 171 11.43 17.84 -2.51
C LEU A 171 11.15 18.42 -3.91
N SER A 172 11.80 19.53 -4.31
CA SER A 172 11.62 20.09 -5.66
C SER A 172 12.20 19.20 -6.76
N ALA A 173 13.12 18.28 -6.43
CA ALA A 173 13.64 17.29 -7.36
C ALA A 173 12.61 16.22 -7.75
N TYR A 174 11.60 15.99 -6.90
CA TYR A 174 10.58 14.95 -7.08
C TYR A 174 9.19 15.51 -7.38
N LEU A 175 8.93 16.76 -6.96
CA LEU A 175 7.66 17.45 -7.12
C LEU A 175 7.83 18.65 -8.08
N ASP A 176 7.86 19.86 -7.53
CA ASP A 176 8.05 21.11 -8.27
C ASP A 176 8.74 22.20 -7.44
N ASP A 177 9.06 23.31 -8.09
CA ASP A 177 9.83 24.43 -7.52
C ASP A 177 9.26 25.06 -6.25
N ARG A 178 7.97 24.84 -5.92
CA ARG A 178 7.36 25.35 -4.68
C ARG A 178 7.96 24.71 -3.44
N PHE A 179 8.55 23.53 -3.58
CA PHE A 179 9.16 22.76 -2.49
C PHE A 179 10.67 22.95 -2.39
N ARG A 180 11.23 23.98 -3.04
CA ARG A 180 12.67 24.26 -3.01
C ARG A 180 13.14 24.50 -1.57
N GLY A 181 14.19 23.78 -1.17
CA GLY A 181 14.75 23.79 0.18
C GLY A 181 13.91 23.08 1.24
N GLU A 182 12.80 22.44 0.85
CA GLU A 182 11.95 21.68 1.77
C GLU A 182 12.23 20.18 1.70
N TYR A 183 12.15 19.52 2.85
CA TYR A 183 12.38 18.09 3.01
C TYR A 183 11.14 17.44 3.63
N ALA A 184 10.95 16.14 3.40
CA ALA A 184 9.72 15.44 3.80
C ALA A 184 9.56 15.33 5.34
N ASP A 185 10.64 15.48 6.10
CA ASP A 185 10.60 15.54 7.55
C ASP A 185 9.74 16.72 8.07
N ARG A 186 9.67 17.83 7.33
CA ARG A 186 8.79 18.98 7.64
C ARG A 186 7.32 18.60 7.73
N TYR A 187 6.91 17.55 7.03
CA TYR A 187 5.53 17.11 6.89
C TYR A 187 5.20 15.84 7.67
N THR A 188 6.15 15.34 8.47
CA THR A 188 6.00 14.13 9.25
C THR A 188 6.25 14.40 10.74
N LEU A 189 5.48 13.75 11.61
CA LEU A 189 5.64 13.87 13.07
C LEU A 189 6.95 13.22 13.51
N ARG A 190 7.69 13.87 14.40
CA ARG A 190 8.94 13.34 15.00
C ARG A 190 8.69 12.35 16.13
N ALA A 191 7.50 12.38 16.71
CA ALA A 191 7.09 11.50 17.79
C ALA A 191 5.71 10.92 17.44
N PRO A 192 5.48 9.63 17.71
CA PRO A 192 4.16 9.04 17.55
C PRO A 192 3.18 9.71 18.51
N VAL A 193 1.92 9.83 18.07
CA VAL A 193 0.82 10.18 18.97
C VAL A 193 0.35 8.93 19.70
N SER A 194 -0.08 9.07 20.95
CA SER A 194 -0.53 7.94 21.77
C SER A 194 -1.89 7.37 21.35
N ALA A 195 -2.65 8.09 20.53
CA ALA A 195 -3.95 7.66 20.00
C ALA A 195 -4.22 8.28 18.62
N LEU A 196 -4.88 7.52 17.74
CA LEU A 196 -5.41 7.97 16.45
C LEU A 196 -6.85 7.45 16.29
N PRO A 197 -7.76 8.25 15.70
CA PRO A 197 -9.09 7.76 15.37
C PRO A 197 -9.00 6.74 14.24
N LEU A 198 -9.68 5.61 14.41
CA LEU A 198 -9.89 4.61 13.35
C LEU A 198 -11.28 4.78 12.78
N TYR A 199 -11.38 4.80 11.45
CA TYR A 199 -12.65 4.79 10.76
C TYR A 199 -13.06 3.36 10.48
N HIS A 200 -14.14 2.90 11.10
CA HIS A 200 -14.74 1.62 10.73
C HIS A 200 -15.45 1.77 9.39
N LEU A 201 -15.05 0.96 8.41
CA LEU A 201 -15.68 0.96 7.10
C LEU A 201 -17.00 0.21 7.17
N VAL A 202 -18.11 0.87 6.84
CA VAL A 202 -19.43 0.22 6.69
C VAL A 202 -19.67 0.00 5.20
N GLY A 203 -19.48 -1.24 4.77
CA GLY A 203 -19.73 -1.71 3.41
C GLY A 203 -21.22 -1.74 3.06
N ALA A 204 -21.51 -1.79 1.76
CA ALA A 204 -22.87 -1.87 1.25
C ALA A 204 -23.57 -3.21 1.57
N LEU A 205 -22.79 -4.27 1.82
CA LEU A 205 -23.30 -5.60 2.18
C LEU A 205 -23.25 -5.86 3.70
N ASP A 206 -22.72 -4.94 4.48
CA ASP A 206 -22.46 -5.19 5.90
C ASP A 206 -23.80 -5.19 6.66
N PRO A 207 -24.06 -6.18 7.51
CA PRO A 207 -25.27 -6.20 8.32
C PRO A 207 -25.21 -5.10 9.38
N LEU A 208 -26.26 -4.30 9.50
CA LEU A 208 -26.35 -3.27 10.53
C LEU A 208 -26.95 -3.84 11.82
N THR A 209 -27.91 -4.74 11.67
CA THR A 209 -28.64 -5.40 12.74
C THR A 209 -28.78 -6.90 12.48
N SER A 210 -29.27 -7.67 13.46
CA SER A 210 -29.56 -9.10 13.27
C SER A 210 -30.67 -9.36 12.25
N ALA A 211 -31.49 -8.36 11.93
CA ALA A 211 -32.57 -8.48 10.94
C ALA A 211 -32.07 -8.48 9.49
N ASP A 212 -30.87 -7.92 9.22
CA ASP A 212 -30.28 -7.88 7.88
C ASP A 212 -29.82 -9.27 7.39
N GLY A 213 -29.86 -10.28 8.26
CA GLY A 213 -29.58 -11.67 7.93
C GLY A 213 -28.12 -11.94 7.55
N GLY A 214 -27.93 -12.85 6.60
CA GLY A 214 -26.62 -13.34 6.17
C GLY A 214 -26.08 -14.51 7.00
N ASN A 215 -25.05 -15.15 6.48
CA ASN A 215 -24.39 -16.25 7.17
C ASN A 215 -23.36 -15.69 8.15
N ARG A 216 -23.79 -15.44 9.40
CA ARG A 216 -22.88 -15.11 10.50
C ARG A 216 -21.75 -16.15 10.53
N PRO A 217 -20.47 -15.73 10.43
CA PRO A 217 -19.35 -16.65 10.60
C PRO A 217 -19.41 -17.37 11.94
N SER A 218 -19.02 -18.65 11.96
CA SER A 218 -18.98 -19.46 13.17
C SER A 218 -17.75 -19.15 14.03
N ASP A 219 -17.61 -17.88 14.43
CA ASP A 219 -16.56 -17.39 15.33
C ASP A 219 -17.17 -16.48 16.42
N SER A 220 -16.31 -16.00 17.32
CA SER A 220 -16.70 -15.18 18.47
C SER A 220 -16.67 -13.68 18.19
N LEU A 221 -16.37 -13.25 16.97
CA LEU A 221 -16.23 -11.85 16.64
C LEU A 221 -17.61 -11.21 16.39
N PRO A 222 -17.75 -9.88 16.60
CA PRO A 222 -18.96 -9.15 16.23
C PRO A 222 -19.32 -9.36 14.75
N TRP A 223 -20.61 -9.36 14.45
CA TRP A 223 -21.15 -9.56 13.10
C TRP A 223 -21.78 -8.30 12.54
N THR A 224 -22.65 -7.66 13.32
CA THR A 224 -23.41 -6.50 12.89
C THR A 224 -22.71 -5.20 13.27
N LEU A 225 -23.03 -4.09 12.58
CA LEU A 225 -22.52 -2.78 12.96
C LEU A 225 -22.80 -2.47 14.44
N GLY A 226 -24.02 -2.75 14.93
CA GLY A 226 -24.36 -2.52 16.34
C GLY A 226 -23.49 -3.33 17.30
N GLU A 227 -23.15 -4.58 16.97
CA GLU A 227 -22.22 -5.38 17.77
C GLU A 227 -20.80 -4.81 17.73
N TRP A 228 -20.33 -4.36 16.57
CA TRP A 228 -19.00 -3.73 16.42
C TRP A 228 -18.88 -2.41 17.18
N ILE A 229 -19.91 -1.57 17.16
CA ILE A 229 -19.93 -0.29 17.91
C ILE A 229 -19.71 -0.54 19.39
N LEU A 230 -20.36 -1.57 19.96
CA LEU A 230 -20.22 -1.90 21.38
C LEU A 230 -18.89 -2.58 21.70
N ALA A 231 -18.40 -3.47 20.83
CA ALA A 231 -17.17 -4.22 21.07
C ALA A 231 -15.90 -3.36 20.95
N ASP A 232 -15.85 -2.51 19.92
CA ASP A 232 -14.66 -1.73 19.55
C ASP A 232 -14.81 -0.23 19.89
N GLU A 233 -15.89 0.15 20.57
CA GLU A 233 -16.20 1.54 20.95
C GLU A 233 -16.11 2.51 19.76
N LEU A 234 -16.71 2.11 18.63
CA LEU A 234 -16.56 2.84 17.37
C LEU A 234 -17.14 4.25 17.46
N THR A 235 -16.30 5.24 17.18
CA THR A 235 -16.67 6.67 17.18
C THR A 235 -16.66 7.31 15.80
N HIS A 236 -16.06 6.66 14.81
CA HIS A 236 -15.89 7.20 13.46
C HIS A 236 -16.23 6.12 12.43
N LEU A 237 -17.21 6.42 11.57
CA LEU A 237 -17.68 5.50 10.53
C LEU A 237 -17.36 6.07 9.15
N LYS A 238 -16.97 5.20 8.22
CA LYS A 238 -16.83 5.51 6.79
C LYS A 238 -17.84 4.68 6.00
N ILE A 239 -18.88 5.33 5.49
CA ILE A 239 -19.98 4.65 4.79
C ILE A 239 -19.63 4.49 3.31
N LYS A 240 -19.72 3.26 2.80
CA LYS A 240 -19.69 2.98 1.35
C LYS A 240 -21.10 3.10 0.78
N LEU A 241 -21.27 4.08 -0.08
CA LEU A 241 -22.47 4.22 -0.91
C LEU A 241 -22.36 3.32 -2.15
N ASN A 242 -23.52 2.92 -2.69
CA ASN A 242 -23.62 2.25 -3.97
C ASN A 242 -23.30 3.24 -5.10
N GLY A 243 -23.80 4.48 -4.99
CA GLY A 243 -23.44 5.60 -5.86
C GLY A 243 -24.25 5.70 -7.16
N ASP A 244 -25.05 4.68 -7.49
CA ASP A 244 -25.93 4.63 -8.66
C ASP A 244 -27.43 4.57 -8.29
N GLN A 245 -27.77 4.41 -7.00
CA GLN A 245 -29.13 4.29 -6.48
C GLN A 245 -29.33 5.23 -5.28
N LEU A 246 -29.76 6.46 -5.57
CA LEU A 246 -29.86 7.52 -4.57
C LEU A 246 -30.78 7.16 -3.40
N ASP A 247 -31.97 6.62 -3.67
CA ASP A 247 -32.93 6.27 -2.62
C ASP A 247 -32.36 5.21 -1.68
N TRP A 248 -31.69 4.19 -2.24
CA TRP A 248 -31.00 3.17 -1.46
C TRP A 248 -29.87 3.76 -0.62
N ASP A 249 -29.07 4.67 -1.20
CA ASP A 249 -27.96 5.33 -0.50
C ASP A 249 -28.46 6.17 0.70
N VAL A 250 -29.54 6.92 0.51
CA VAL A 250 -30.18 7.71 1.57
C VAL A 250 -30.72 6.79 2.68
N GLU A 251 -31.47 5.75 2.31
CA GLU A 251 -32.00 4.79 3.28
C GLU A 251 -30.88 4.09 4.06
N ARG A 252 -29.77 3.76 3.39
CA ARG A 252 -28.60 3.13 3.99
C ARG A 252 -27.95 4.03 5.04
N VAL A 253 -27.73 5.31 4.73
CA VAL A 253 -27.19 6.28 5.68
C VAL A 253 -28.12 6.45 6.88
N LEU A 254 -29.42 6.60 6.66
CA LEU A 254 -30.40 6.73 7.75
C LEU A 254 -30.48 5.48 8.63
N ALA A 255 -30.32 4.29 8.04
CA ALA A 255 -30.28 3.04 8.80
C ALA A 255 -29.02 2.92 9.67
N ILE A 256 -27.86 3.34 9.14
CA ILE A 256 -26.60 3.40 9.89
C ILE A 256 -26.72 4.37 11.06
N GLU A 257 -27.26 5.57 10.83
CA GLU A 257 -27.50 6.57 11.88
C GLU A 257 -28.35 5.98 13.02
N ARG A 258 -29.45 5.28 12.71
CA ARG A 258 -30.33 4.66 13.71
C ARG A 258 -29.65 3.58 14.56
N VAL A 259 -28.63 2.91 14.05
CA VAL A 259 -27.86 1.89 14.78
C VAL A 259 -26.73 2.50 15.59
N ALA A 260 -26.21 3.66 15.15
CA ALA A 260 -25.11 4.35 15.80
C ALA A 260 -25.53 5.31 16.94
N LEU A 261 -26.82 5.60 17.06
CA LEU A 261 -27.42 6.36 18.19
C LEU A 261 -27.76 5.44 19.37
#